data_AF-A0A813E9R7-F1
#
_entry.id   AF-A0A813E9R7-F1
#
_cell.length_a   1.000
_cell.length_b   1.000
_cell.length_c   1.000
_cell.angle_alpha   90.00
_cell.angle_beta   90.00
_cell.angle_gamma   90.00
#
_symmetry.space_group_name_H-M   'P 1'
#
loop_
_entity.id
_entity.type
_entity.pdbx_description
1 polymer ?
#
loop_
_entity_poly.entity_id
_entity_poly.type
_entity_poly.pdbx_seq_one_letter_code
_entity_poly.pdbx_strand_id
1 'polypeptide(L)'
;MSYKLAVVARSDLGLSAGKLAAQVGHAVHDAVTGASKKTLEAWEEDGSMIIVLQVDSEQALAQLEKAAQKKGVKSHDCRDEGLTEVEDDTWTALAVGPELSSKVDAVTGKLELYRDDSAQEELKALRARAEAAEAEVTRLRSQIQDLGGKTEM
;
A
#
# COMPACT_ATOMS: atom_id res chain seq x y z
N MET A 1 13.95 -25.57 -0.60
CA MET A 1 12.54 -25.09 -0.57
C MET A 1 12.63 -23.65 -0.14
N SER A 2 12.04 -22.71 -0.87
CA SER A 2 12.21 -21.30 -0.52
C SER A 2 11.28 -20.88 0.61
N TYR A 3 11.75 -20.03 1.51
CA TYR A 3 11.01 -19.40 2.61
C TYR A 3 10.86 -17.91 2.33
N LYS A 4 9.78 -17.32 2.81
CA LYS A 4 9.62 -15.87 2.76
C LYS A 4 8.71 -15.37 3.87
N LEU A 5 8.80 -14.07 4.10
CA LEU A 5 7.88 -13.27 4.90
C LEU A 5 7.21 -12.27 3.96
N ALA A 6 5.87 -12.26 3.91
CA ALA A 6 5.13 -11.22 3.21
C ALA A 6 4.60 -10.20 4.21
N VAL A 7 4.83 -8.92 3.95
CA VAL A 7 4.21 -7.81 4.68
C VAL A 7 3.21 -7.13 3.75
N VAL A 8 1.94 -7.19 4.09
CA VAL A 8 0.86 -6.61 3.30
C VAL A 8 0.46 -5.29 3.94
N ALA A 9 0.77 -4.17 3.31
CA ALA A 9 0.51 -2.83 3.82
C ALA A 9 -0.72 -2.20 3.13
N ARG A 10 -1.40 -1.31 3.84
CA ARG A 10 -2.52 -0.53 3.32
C ARG A 10 -2.03 0.68 2.52
N SER A 11 -2.29 0.69 1.22
CA SER A 11 -1.97 1.83 0.35
C SER A 11 -2.98 2.98 0.47
N ASP A 12 -4.21 2.69 0.93
CA ASP A 12 -5.27 3.68 1.11
C ASP A 12 -5.00 4.67 2.25
N LEU A 13 -4.09 4.33 3.17
CA LEU A 13 -3.67 5.21 4.25
C LEU A 13 -2.73 6.34 3.80
N GLY A 14 -2.17 6.26 2.58
CA GLY A 14 -1.29 7.30 2.04
C GLY A 14 -0.06 7.59 2.92
N LEU A 15 0.43 6.56 3.65
CA LEU A 15 1.54 6.71 4.58
C LEU A 15 2.78 7.26 3.88
N SER A 16 3.51 8.16 4.55
CA SER A 16 4.83 8.58 4.08
C SER A 16 5.78 7.38 3.93
N ALA A 17 6.76 7.47 3.02
CA ALA A 17 7.72 6.40 2.81
C ALA A 17 8.47 5.99 4.10
N GLY A 18 8.79 6.96 4.96
CA GLY A 18 9.41 6.70 6.25
C GLY A 18 8.48 5.96 7.21
N LYS A 19 7.21 6.34 7.26
CA LYS A 19 6.21 5.68 8.09
C LYS A 19 5.94 4.25 7.62
N LEU A 20 5.77 4.05 6.31
CA LEU A 20 5.63 2.71 5.72
C LEU A 20 6.83 1.82 6.10
N ALA A 21 8.05 2.32 5.95
CA ALA A 21 9.26 1.57 6.32
C ALA A 21 9.27 1.17 7.81
N ALA A 22 8.87 2.08 8.70
CA ALA A 22 8.76 1.79 10.12
C ALA A 22 7.72 0.70 10.42
N GLN A 23 6.52 0.79 9.81
CA GLN A 23 5.46 -0.21 9.98
C GLN A 23 5.88 -1.57 9.42
N VAL A 24 6.57 -1.61 8.28
CA VAL A 24 7.16 -2.84 7.75
C VAL A 24 8.18 -3.42 8.73
N GLY A 25 9.02 -2.58 9.34
CA GLY A 25 9.98 -2.99 10.36
C GLY A 25 9.31 -3.62 11.59
N HIS A 26 8.25 -3.01 12.11
CA HIS A 26 7.46 -3.55 13.23
C HIS A 26 6.80 -4.88 12.86
N ALA A 27 6.15 -4.95 11.71
CA ALA A 27 5.53 -6.18 11.21
C ALA A 27 6.54 -7.34 11.08
N VAL A 28 7.77 -7.05 10.61
CA VAL A 28 8.85 -8.03 10.53
C VAL A 28 9.32 -8.47 11.91
N HIS A 29 9.54 -7.53 12.82
CA HIS A 29 9.95 -7.82 14.20
C HIS A 29 8.97 -8.78 14.89
N ASP A 30 7.67 -8.51 14.79
CA ASP A 30 6.65 -9.31 15.47
C ASP A 30 6.52 -10.70 14.84
N ALA A 31 6.58 -10.79 13.51
CA ALA A 31 6.57 -12.06 12.79
C ALA A 31 7.77 -12.95 13.13
N VAL A 32 8.97 -12.36 13.22
CA VAL A 32 10.20 -13.08 13.58
C VAL A 32 10.16 -13.52 15.04
N THR A 33 9.74 -12.64 15.94
CA THR A 33 9.61 -12.95 17.38
C THR A 33 8.56 -14.03 17.63
N GLY A 34 7.48 -14.05 16.84
CA GLY A 34 6.44 -15.07 16.88
C GLY A 34 6.79 -16.37 16.14
N ALA A 35 7.88 -16.44 15.38
CA ALA A 35 8.24 -17.61 14.59
C ALA A 35 8.77 -18.76 15.46
N SER A 36 8.65 -20.00 14.96
CA SER A 36 9.34 -21.13 15.61
C SER A 36 10.83 -21.05 15.29
N LYS A 37 11.70 -21.47 16.22
CA LYS A 37 13.15 -21.51 16.00
C LYS A 37 13.52 -22.19 14.68
N LYS A 38 12.92 -23.35 14.39
CA LYS A 38 13.14 -24.11 13.15
C LYS A 38 12.73 -23.31 11.90
N THR A 39 11.59 -22.63 11.95
CA THR A 39 11.10 -21.83 10.82
C THR A 39 11.98 -20.62 10.58
N LEU A 40 12.41 -19.97 11.67
CA LEU A 40 13.29 -18.81 11.63
C LEU A 40 14.65 -19.18 11.04
N GLU A 41 15.30 -20.23 11.56
CA GLU A 41 16.57 -20.75 11.03
C GLU A 41 16.47 -21.07 9.54
N ALA A 42 15.39 -21.76 9.11
CA ALA A 42 15.20 -22.10 7.70
C ALA A 42 14.98 -20.87 6.80
N TRP A 43 14.30 -19.84 7.30
CA TRP A 43 14.11 -18.59 6.56
C TRP A 43 15.40 -17.76 6.49
N GLU A 44 16.18 -17.72 7.57
CA GLU A 44 17.48 -17.05 7.63
C GLU A 44 18.51 -17.73 6.72
N GLU A 45 18.56 -19.07 6.71
CA GLU A 45 19.41 -19.86 5.80
C GLU A 45 19.01 -19.67 4.32
N ASP A 46 17.74 -19.34 4.04
CA ASP A 46 17.23 -19.03 2.71
C ASP A 46 17.28 -17.52 2.37
N GLY A 47 18.10 -16.75 3.10
CA GLY A 47 18.40 -15.35 2.79
C GLY A 47 17.40 -14.32 3.31
N SER A 48 16.54 -14.71 4.26
CA SER A 48 15.62 -13.81 4.98
C SER A 48 14.73 -12.97 4.07
N MET A 49 14.17 -13.57 3.01
CA MET A 49 13.36 -12.83 2.03
C MET A 49 12.14 -12.16 2.67
N ILE A 50 12.01 -10.85 2.47
CA ILE A 50 10.84 -10.04 2.81
C ILE A 50 10.26 -9.47 1.52
N ILE A 51 8.96 -9.63 1.31
CA ILE A 51 8.23 -9.03 0.19
C ILE A 51 7.13 -8.11 0.73
N VAL A 52 7.09 -6.88 0.24
CA VAL A 52 6.06 -5.90 0.62
C VAL A 52 4.99 -5.85 -0.48
N LEU A 53 3.75 -6.09 -0.08
CA LEU A 53 2.57 -6.17 -0.95
C LEU A 53 1.55 -5.11 -0.50
N GLN A 54 0.58 -4.80 -1.35
CA GLN A 54 -0.44 -3.80 -1.03
C GLN A 54 -1.86 -4.35 -1.05
N VAL A 55 -2.70 -3.75 -0.20
CA VAL A 55 -4.16 -3.77 -0.26
C VAL A 55 -4.70 -2.36 -0.05
N ASP A 56 -5.96 -2.14 -0.42
CA ASP A 56 -6.63 -0.84 -0.40
C ASP A 56 -7.58 -0.64 0.79
N SER A 57 -7.59 -1.57 1.76
CA SER A 57 -8.52 -1.49 2.90
C SER A 57 -8.13 -2.38 4.08
N GLU A 58 -8.58 -1.99 5.27
CA GLU A 58 -8.51 -2.82 6.48
C GLU A 58 -9.28 -4.14 6.33
N GLN A 59 -10.44 -4.11 5.65
CA GLN A 59 -11.24 -5.30 5.42
C GLN A 59 -10.46 -6.35 4.62
N ALA A 60 -9.64 -5.93 3.65
CA ALA A 60 -8.77 -6.83 2.91
C ALA A 60 -7.70 -7.48 3.82
N LEU A 61 -7.09 -6.73 4.74
CA LEU A 61 -6.18 -7.31 5.75
C LEU A 61 -6.89 -8.36 6.61
N ALA A 62 -8.08 -8.04 7.12
CA ALA A 62 -8.88 -8.98 7.93
C ALA A 62 -9.26 -10.26 7.17
N GLN A 63 -9.49 -10.16 5.85
CA GLN A 63 -9.73 -11.34 5.01
C GLN A 63 -8.47 -12.20 4.83
N LEU A 64 -7.31 -11.57 4.65
CA LEU A 64 -6.03 -12.26 4.52
C LEU A 64 -5.63 -12.96 5.82
N GLU A 65 -5.82 -12.31 6.97
CA GLU A 65 -5.56 -12.91 8.28
C GLU A 65 -6.41 -14.17 8.49
N LYS A 66 -7.73 -14.07 8.23
CA LYS A 66 -8.63 -15.24 8.28
C LYS A 66 -8.19 -16.35 7.31
N ALA A 67 -7.68 -16.00 6.13
CA ALA A 67 -7.17 -16.95 5.17
C ALA A 67 -5.87 -17.63 5.65
N ALA A 68 -4.97 -16.88 6.27
CA ALA A 68 -3.73 -17.39 6.88
C ALA A 68 -4.05 -18.38 8.02
N GLN A 69 -4.97 -17.99 8.92
CA GLN A 69 -5.44 -18.84 10.01
C GLN A 69 -6.02 -20.16 9.50
N LYS A 70 -6.89 -20.13 8.49
CA LYS A 70 -7.48 -21.33 7.87
C LYS A 70 -6.44 -22.25 7.23
N LYS A 71 -5.32 -21.69 6.76
CA LYS A 71 -4.24 -22.44 6.11
C LYS A 71 -3.12 -22.84 7.06
N GLY A 72 -3.23 -22.50 8.35
CA GLY A 72 -2.20 -22.77 9.34
C GLY A 72 -0.90 -22.02 9.08
N VAL A 73 -0.98 -20.82 8.49
CA VAL A 73 0.15 -19.91 8.30
C VAL A 73 0.05 -18.84 9.38
N LYS A 74 1.14 -18.61 10.12
CA LYS A 74 1.17 -17.55 11.13
C LYS A 74 1.07 -16.19 10.45
N SER A 75 0.32 -15.29 11.09
CA SER A 75 0.22 -13.90 10.69
C SER A 75 0.16 -13.01 11.94
N HIS A 76 0.61 -11.76 11.80
CA HIS A 76 0.65 -10.77 12.87
C HIS A 76 0.10 -9.45 12.34
N ASP A 77 -0.90 -8.88 13.01
CA ASP A 77 -1.38 -7.54 12.73
C ASP A 77 -0.38 -6.50 13.24
N CYS A 78 -0.12 -5.48 12.42
CA CYS A 78 0.70 -4.34 12.76
C CYS A 78 -0.22 -3.12 12.83
N ARG A 79 -0.32 -2.55 14.03
CA ARG A 79 -1.16 -1.38 14.31
C ARG A 79 -0.30 -0.20 14.70
N ASP A 80 -0.70 0.99 14.29
CA ASP A 80 -0.04 2.22 14.71
C ASP A 80 -0.61 2.70 16.03
N GLU A 81 0.23 2.95 17.03
CA GLU A 81 -0.15 3.50 18.34
C GLU A 81 -0.46 5.01 18.29
N GLY A 82 -0.94 5.53 17.15
CA GLY A 82 -1.49 6.89 17.06
C GLY A 82 -0.50 8.04 17.31
N LEU A 83 0.79 7.76 17.46
CA LEU A 83 1.82 8.78 17.72
C LEU A 83 2.17 9.62 16.48
N THR A 84 1.51 9.41 15.33
CA THR A 84 1.89 10.01 14.04
C THR A 84 0.71 10.27 13.07
N GLU A 85 0.80 9.83 11.80
CA GLU A 85 0.04 10.27 10.61
C GLU A 85 -1.38 9.69 10.50
N VAL A 86 -1.76 8.72 11.34
CA VAL A 86 -3.07 8.04 11.33
C VAL A 86 -3.69 8.00 12.72
N GLU A 87 -4.99 7.67 12.79
CA GLU A 87 -5.70 7.51 14.06
C GLU A 87 -5.09 6.40 14.92
N ASP A 88 -5.29 6.54 16.23
CA ASP A 88 -4.82 5.57 17.21
C ASP A 88 -5.43 4.19 16.96
N ASP A 89 -4.62 3.13 17.11
CA ASP A 89 -4.98 1.73 16.86
C ASP A 89 -5.34 1.41 15.39
N THR A 90 -4.89 2.24 14.42
CA THR A 90 -5.10 1.96 12.99
C THR A 90 -4.31 0.72 12.56
N TRP A 91 -4.99 -0.27 11.98
CA TRP A 91 -4.34 -1.44 11.38
C TRP A 91 -3.68 -1.06 10.04
N THR A 92 -2.35 -0.95 10.03
CA THR A 92 -1.56 -0.45 8.91
C THR A 92 -1.03 -1.56 8.00
N ALA A 93 -0.64 -2.70 8.58
CA ALA A 93 -0.07 -3.82 7.84
C ALA A 93 -0.35 -5.19 8.47
N LEU A 94 -0.19 -6.25 7.69
CA LEU A 94 -0.27 -7.64 8.13
C LEU A 94 0.99 -8.38 7.70
N ALA A 95 1.73 -8.94 8.65
CA ALA A 95 2.78 -9.90 8.36
C ALA A 95 2.19 -11.31 8.16
N VAL A 96 2.65 -12.04 7.15
CA VAL A 96 2.27 -13.42 6.86
C VAL A 96 3.54 -14.25 6.65
N GLY A 97 3.77 -15.22 7.55
CA GLY A 97 5.04 -15.95 7.67
C GLY A 97 5.91 -15.42 8.82
N PRO A 98 7.24 -15.66 8.80
CA PRO A 98 7.98 -16.37 7.76
C PRO A 98 7.56 -17.85 7.66
N GLU A 99 7.48 -18.39 6.46
CA GLU A 99 7.09 -19.79 6.19
C GLU A 99 7.51 -20.18 4.76
N LEU A 100 7.33 -21.45 4.37
CA LEU A 100 7.49 -21.90 2.99
C LEU A 100 6.75 -20.96 2.02
N SER A 101 7.43 -20.56 0.94
CA SER A 101 6.92 -19.60 -0.03
C SER A 101 5.57 -20.02 -0.60
N SER A 102 5.39 -21.31 -0.89
CA SER A 102 4.12 -21.86 -1.39
C SER A 102 2.95 -21.70 -0.41
N LYS A 103 3.20 -21.76 0.90
CA LYS A 103 2.17 -21.53 1.92
C LYS A 103 1.84 -20.05 2.05
N VAL A 104 2.87 -19.19 2.02
CA VAL A 104 2.67 -17.73 2.02
C VAL A 104 1.91 -17.30 0.77
N ASP A 105 2.29 -17.80 -0.42
CA ASP A 105 1.62 -17.52 -1.70
C ASP A 105 0.18 -18.01 -1.74
N ALA A 106 -0.14 -19.09 -1.02
CA ALA A 106 -1.53 -19.51 -0.90
C ALA A 106 -2.39 -18.41 -0.26
N VAL A 107 -1.82 -17.54 0.58
CA VAL A 107 -2.52 -16.40 1.21
C VAL A 107 -2.39 -15.14 0.34
N THR A 108 -1.17 -14.80 -0.08
CA THR A 108 -0.85 -13.47 -0.62
C THR A 108 -0.49 -13.44 -2.11
N GLY A 109 -0.39 -14.59 -2.79
CA GLY A 109 0.18 -14.69 -4.14
C GLY A 109 -0.62 -14.04 -5.27
N LYS A 110 -1.80 -13.47 -4.98
CA LYS A 110 -2.60 -12.67 -5.93
C LYS A 110 -2.45 -11.16 -5.72
N LEU A 111 -1.76 -10.74 -4.67
CA LEU A 111 -1.56 -9.34 -4.36
C LEU A 111 -0.41 -8.76 -5.20
N GLU A 112 -0.47 -7.46 -5.42
CA GLU A 112 0.55 -6.73 -6.14
C GLU A 112 1.65 -6.26 -5.19
N LEU A 113 2.84 -6.04 -5.73
CA LEU A 113 3.93 -5.36 -5.02
C LEU A 113 3.48 -3.98 -4.60
N TYR A 114 3.88 -3.55 -3.40
CA TYR A 114 3.58 -2.20 -2.94
C TYR A 114 4.25 -1.16 -3.83
N ARG A 115 3.49 -0.17 -4.30
CA ARG A 115 4.00 0.96 -5.08
C ARG A 115 3.46 2.26 -4.52
N ASP A 116 4.34 3.24 -4.39
CA ASP A 116 3.94 4.62 -4.12
C ASP A 116 3.61 5.31 -5.45
N ASP A 117 2.33 5.29 -5.82
CA ASP A 117 1.82 5.93 -7.03
C ASP A 117 1.29 7.35 -6.75
N SER A 118 1.48 7.89 -5.54
CA SER A 118 0.92 9.19 -5.12
C SER A 118 1.35 10.33 -6.04
N ALA A 119 2.63 10.40 -6.40
CA ALA A 119 3.15 11.40 -7.31
C ALA A 119 2.60 11.27 -8.74
N GLN A 120 2.33 10.05 -9.20
CA GLN A 120 1.75 9.83 -10.54
C GLN A 120 0.29 10.25 -10.58
N GLU A 121 -0.48 9.92 -9.54
CA GLU A 121 -1.88 10.34 -9.44
C GLU A 121 -2.00 11.86 -9.24
N GLU A 122 -1.11 12.48 -8.46
CA GLU A 122 -1.06 13.95 -8.33
C GLU A 122 -0.74 14.63 -9.68
N LEU A 123 0.27 14.13 -10.41
CA LEU A 123 0.63 14.65 -11.73
C LEU A 123 -0.54 14.52 -12.73
N LYS A 124 -1.23 13.38 -12.73
CA LYS A 124 -2.40 13.12 -13.57
C LYS A 124 -3.56 14.06 -13.22
N ALA A 125 -3.81 14.30 -11.94
CA ALA A 125 -4.82 15.25 -11.49
C ALA A 125 -4.48 16.70 -11.89
N LEU A 126 -3.21 17.11 -11.76
CA LEU A 126 -2.75 18.42 -12.20
C LEU A 126 -2.87 18.61 -13.71
N ARG A 127 -2.53 17.59 -14.51
CA ARG A 127 -2.71 17.61 -15.97
C ARG A 127 -4.18 17.77 -16.37
N ALA A 128 -5.08 17.00 -15.77
CA ALA A 128 -6.51 17.12 -16.04
C ALA A 128 -7.06 18.52 -15.67
N ARG A 129 -6.58 19.12 -14.57
CA ARG A 129 -6.93 20.50 -14.20
C ARG A 129 -6.38 21.53 -15.20
N ALA A 130 -5.15 21.35 -15.68
CA ALA A 130 -4.55 22.22 -16.67
C ALA A 130 -5.33 22.18 -18.00
N GLU A 131 -5.70 20.99 -18.48
CA GLU A 131 -6.51 20.80 -19.68
C GLU A 131 -7.89 21.48 -19.55
N ALA A 132 -8.56 21.32 -18.41
CA ALA A 132 -9.83 21.98 -18.14
C ALA A 132 -9.70 23.52 -18.11
N ALA A 133 -8.63 24.05 -17.52
CA ALA A 133 -8.35 25.48 -17.50
C ALA A 133 -8.06 26.04 -18.90
N GLU A 134 -7.29 25.32 -19.73
CA GLU A 134 -7.02 25.70 -21.12
C GLU A 134 -8.29 25.75 -21.98
N ALA A 135 -9.19 24.77 -21.81
CA ALA A 135 -10.49 24.75 -22.47
C ALA A 135 -11.34 25.98 -22.09
N GLU A 136 -11.35 26.33 -20.81
CA GLU A 136 -12.09 27.50 -20.31
C GLU A 136 -11.50 28.82 -20.81
N VAL A 137 -10.17 28.98 -20.80
CA VAL A 137 -9.50 30.16 -21.37
C VAL A 137 -9.84 30.30 -22.85
N THR A 138 -9.87 29.19 -23.59
CA THR A 138 -10.22 29.19 -25.01
C THR A 138 -11.67 29.64 -25.22
N ARG A 139 -12.61 29.15 -24.40
CA ARG A 139 -14.02 29.56 -24.42
C ARG A 139 -14.18 31.06 -24.17
N LEU A 140 -13.55 31.58 -23.13
CA LEU A 140 -13.62 33.00 -22.76
C LEU A 140 -13.03 33.91 -23.84
N ARG A 141 -11.92 33.51 -24.47
CA ARG A 141 -11.33 34.24 -25.60
C ARG A 141 -12.29 34.38 -26.78
N SER A 142 -13.02 33.31 -27.12
CA SER A 142 -14.06 33.36 -28.16
C SER A 142 -15.18 34.36 -27.80
N GLN A 143 -15.67 34.33 -26.57
CA GLN A 143 -16.73 35.25 -26.12
C GLN A 143 -16.29 36.72 -26.16
N ILE A 144 -15.04 37.02 -25.77
CA ILE A 144 -14.49 38.37 -25.84
C ILE A 144 -14.44 38.86 -27.29
N GLN A 145 -14.02 38.01 -28.23
CA GLN A 145 -13.97 38.34 -29.66
C GLN A 145 -15.36 38.66 -30.23
N ASP A 146 -16.37 37.87 -29.86
CA ASP A 146 -17.77 38.08 -30.28
C ASP A 146 -18.37 39.38 -29.72
N LEU A 147 -17.99 39.78 -28.51
CA LEU A 147 -18.43 41.05 -27.90
C LEU A 147 -17.71 42.26 -28.51
N GLY A 148 -16.42 42.14 -28.80
CA GLY A 148 -15.65 43.19 -29.47
C GLY A 148 -16.23 43.53 -30.85
N GLY A 149 -16.59 42.52 -31.65
CA GLY A 149 -17.20 42.71 -32.96
C GLY A 149 -18.60 43.33 -32.95
N LYS A 150 -19.32 43.33 -31.81
CA LYS A 150 -20.64 43.97 -31.65
C LYS A 150 -20.57 45.44 -31.28
N THR A 151 -19.39 45.97 -30.91
CA THR A 151 -19.24 47.36 -30.46
C THR A 151 -18.85 48.31 -31.60
N GLU A 152 -18.43 47.78 -32.75
CA GLU A 152 -18.02 48.55 -33.94
C GLU A 152 -19.14 48.71 -35.00
N MET A 153 -20.40 48.39 -34.66
CA MET A 153 -21.56 48.46 -35.57
C MET A 153 -22.66 49.34 -34.99
#